data_AF-A0A8H3VGM2-F1
#
_entry.id   AF-A0A8H3VGM2-F1
#
_cell.length_a   1.000
_cell.length_b   1.000
_cell.length_c   1.000
_cell.angle_alpha   90.00
_cell.angle_beta   90.00
_cell.angle_gamma   90.00
#
_symmetry.space_group_name_H-M   'P 1'
#
loop_
_entity.id
_entity.type
_entity.pdbx_description
1 polymer ?
#
loop_
_entity_poly.entity_id
_entity_poly.type
_entity_poly.pdbx_seq_one_letter_code
_entity_poly.pdbx_strand_id
1 'polypeptide(L)'
;MTSSTVLEDYLLDAYYETRPVQPRSFFRTPSTSPRLKQGVTNRILIFRGCFNPPHIAHLNLLRYVYLRAASEFNIVAALIVALPDYSCTIKFQDPTDESLLFSWEERKTLWEQDSQFPDWACVIELDKWSNWVKPGLSTETIKDGFEVKFVHVLGPDHIARHEGYDYVGETMTSDTGRRANFVGLEGMLDLPNCSPWAPWESRSLRLRKSKKERFMIRTGVFGGINGKSIEYLKGCVMGVLQKVVAGRTAHFGRGYRDAQTHLTVPNPVIHEITTTGEGLRKSCSTKEVKTETKAKTKTPKKAKKMRKRKDIGEVEEVTDEGSPVLQYCRGTQETDDLFFIPTAENSEYRKNTSSTEIRTVMEKNTRNPKEITEELASLVLGPHRKVSFECEESTSGGLPLM
;
A
#
# COMPACT_ATOMS: atom_id res chain seq x y z
N MET A 1 -10.12 -27.31 4.43
CA MET A 1 -9.27 -26.94 5.58
C MET A 1 -8.11 -26.13 5.00
N THR A 2 -7.88 -24.90 5.45
CA THR A 2 -6.72 -24.10 5.00
C THR A 2 -5.50 -24.50 5.81
N SER A 3 -4.48 -25.06 5.17
CA SER A 3 -3.18 -25.28 5.83
C SER A 3 -2.47 -23.94 6.02
N SER A 4 -1.74 -23.80 7.12
CA SER A 4 -0.89 -22.63 7.39
C SER A 4 0.51 -23.08 7.81
N THR A 5 1.54 -22.59 7.12
CA THR A 5 2.95 -22.89 7.40
C THR A 5 3.66 -21.60 7.81
N VAL A 6 4.71 -21.72 8.62
CA VAL A 6 5.52 -20.58 9.06
C VAL A 6 6.41 -20.12 7.90
N LEU A 7 6.37 -18.83 7.56
CA LEU A 7 7.16 -18.24 6.47
C LEU A 7 8.67 -18.38 6.72
N GLU A 8 9.07 -18.34 7.99
CA GLU A 8 10.47 -18.41 8.41
C GLU A 8 11.19 -19.66 7.93
N ASP A 9 10.52 -20.81 7.86
CA ASP A 9 11.14 -22.04 7.37
C ASP A 9 11.56 -21.92 5.90
N TYR A 10 10.68 -21.40 5.05
CA TYR A 10 11.01 -21.16 3.65
C TYR A 10 12.08 -20.07 3.49
N LEU A 11 12.10 -19.05 4.34
CA LEU A 11 13.15 -18.04 4.31
C LEU A 11 14.51 -18.66 4.66
N LEU A 12 14.55 -19.54 5.66
CA LEU A 12 15.77 -20.23 6.06
C LEU A 12 16.31 -21.13 4.95
N ASP A 13 15.43 -21.88 4.29
CA ASP A 13 15.82 -22.75 3.18
C ASP A 13 16.23 -21.96 1.93
N ALA A 14 15.59 -20.82 1.67
CA ALA A 14 15.93 -19.96 0.54
C ALA A 14 17.16 -19.06 0.79
N TYR A 15 17.48 -18.75 2.04
CA TYR A 15 18.58 -17.86 2.39
C TYR A 15 19.93 -18.58 2.51
N TYR A 16 19.91 -19.81 3.05
CA TYR A 16 21.10 -20.63 3.23
C TYR A 16 21.21 -21.67 2.12
N GLU A 17 22.34 -21.68 1.40
CA GLU A 17 22.68 -22.78 0.49
C GLU A 17 22.74 -24.12 1.22
N THR A 18 23.21 -24.10 2.47
CA THR A 18 23.14 -25.22 3.42
C THR A 18 22.80 -24.67 4.79
N ARG A 19 21.66 -25.10 5.34
CA ARG A 19 21.14 -24.60 6.62
C ARG A 19 22.14 -24.93 7.74
N PRO A 20 22.63 -23.93 8.49
CA PRO A 20 23.54 -24.18 9.61
C PRO A 20 22.79 -24.88 10.75
N VAL A 21 23.54 -25.52 11.67
CA VAL A 21 22.98 -26.22 12.84
C VAL A 21 22.16 -25.28 13.72
N GLN A 22 22.59 -24.02 13.86
CA GLN A 22 21.90 -22.98 14.59
C GLN A 22 21.70 -21.79 13.66
N PRO A 23 20.63 -21.78 12.85
CA PRO A 23 20.34 -20.64 12.00
C PRO A 23 19.93 -19.44 12.83
N ARG A 24 20.19 -18.24 12.28
CA ARG A 24 19.61 -17.02 12.85
C ARG A 24 18.08 -17.08 12.72
N SER A 25 17.38 -16.43 13.64
CA SER A 25 15.96 -16.14 13.43
C SER A 25 15.81 -14.89 12.57
N PHE A 26 14.83 -14.90 11.66
CA PHE A 26 14.49 -13.72 10.86
C PHE A 26 13.51 -12.82 11.59
N PHE A 27 12.60 -13.39 12.37
CA PHE A 27 11.53 -12.67 13.05
C PHE A 27 11.76 -12.68 14.55
N ARG A 28 11.64 -11.52 15.20
CA ARG A 28 11.98 -11.36 16.62
C ARG A 28 11.26 -12.32 17.56
N THR A 29 10.00 -12.60 17.27
CA THR A 29 9.12 -13.36 18.15
C THR A 29 8.63 -14.62 17.43
N PRO A 30 9.21 -15.80 17.70
CA PRO A 30 8.85 -17.05 17.01
C PRO A 30 7.37 -17.44 17.12
N SER A 31 6.73 -17.09 18.24
CA SER A 31 5.29 -17.38 18.46
C SER A 31 4.37 -16.54 17.56
N THR A 32 4.86 -15.42 17.04
CA THR A 32 4.14 -14.52 16.13
C THR A 32 4.76 -14.51 14.73
N SER A 33 5.63 -15.47 14.41
CA SER A 33 6.25 -15.56 13.08
C SER A 33 5.16 -15.59 12.00
N PRO A 34 5.30 -14.78 10.93
CA PRO A 34 4.34 -14.73 9.83
C PRO A 34 4.00 -16.10 9.26
N ARG A 35 2.73 -16.30 8.93
CA ARG A 35 2.22 -17.57 8.39
C ARG A 35 1.62 -17.37 7.00
N LEU A 36 1.97 -18.27 6.10
CA LEU A 36 1.37 -18.36 4.77
C LEU A 36 0.01 -19.06 4.85
N LYS A 37 -0.91 -18.68 3.96
CA LYS A 37 -2.25 -19.25 3.85
C LYS A 37 -2.48 -19.77 2.43
N GLN A 38 -2.94 -21.01 2.32
CA GLN A 38 -3.34 -21.57 1.02
C GLN A 38 -4.65 -20.95 0.52
N GLY A 39 -4.83 -20.92 -0.80
CA GLY A 39 -6.05 -20.43 -1.44
C GLY A 39 -6.19 -18.90 -1.47
N VAL A 40 -5.18 -18.17 -1.00
CA VAL A 40 -5.06 -16.72 -1.09
C VAL A 40 -3.65 -16.35 -1.51
N THR A 41 -3.50 -15.22 -2.19
CA THR A 41 -2.20 -14.62 -2.46
C THR A 41 -1.62 -14.06 -1.17
N ASN A 42 -0.44 -14.52 -0.78
CA ASN A 42 0.32 -14.01 0.35
C ASN A 42 1.27 -12.92 -0.14
N ARG A 43 1.14 -11.72 0.39
CA ARG A 43 1.99 -10.58 -0.02
C ARG A 43 3.11 -10.36 0.98
N ILE A 44 4.31 -10.20 0.46
CA ILE A 44 5.49 -9.86 1.24
C ILE A 44 5.98 -8.50 0.77
N LEU A 45 6.04 -7.53 1.69
CA LEU A 45 6.55 -6.19 1.38
C LEU A 45 8.07 -6.24 1.19
N ILE A 46 8.56 -5.60 0.14
CA ILE A 46 9.98 -5.44 -0.15
C ILE A 46 10.34 -3.98 0.01
N PHE A 47 11.03 -3.64 1.09
CA PHE A 47 11.43 -2.27 1.37
C PHE A 47 12.93 -2.10 1.16
N ARG A 48 13.29 -1.62 -0.03
CA ARG A 48 14.69 -1.52 -0.47
C ARG A 48 15.22 -0.10 -0.28
N GLY A 49 16.43 0.04 0.24
CA GLY A 49 17.02 1.36 0.44
C GLY A 49 18.46 1.34 0.93
N CYS A 50 19.12 2.50 0.86
CA CYS A 50 20.45 2.71 1.45
C CYS A 50 20.37 2.66 2.97
N PHE A 51 19.33 3.26 3.57
CA PHE A 51 19.16 3.32 5.03
C PHE A 51 20.45 3.76 5.74
N ASN A 52 21.07 4.86 5.32
CA ASN A 52 22.36 5.31 5.85
C ASN A 52 22.24 6.64 6.62
N PRO A 53 21.92 6.60 7.93
CA PRO A 53 21.38 5.47 8.70
C PRO A 53 19.87 5.23 8.45
N PRO A 54 19.29 4.11 8.91
CA PRO A 54 17.84 3.98 8.98
C PRO A 54 17.28 5.00 9.97
N HIS A 55 16.04 5.45 9.74
CA HIS A 55 15.45 6.52 10.53
C HIS A 55 13.93 6.41 10.67
N ILE A 56 13.35 7.24 11.53
CA ILE A 56 11.95 7.10 11.94
C ILE A 56 10.96 7.18 10.78
N ALA A 57 11.20 8.06 9.79
CA ALA A 57 10.36 8.13 8.61
C ALA A 57 10.35 6.82 7.79
N HIS A 58 11.47 6.07 7.73
CA HIS A 58 11.49 4.75 7.10
C HIS A 58 10.60 3.76 7.86
N LEU A 59 10.78 3.67 9.18
CA LEU A 59 9.99 2.76 10.03
C LEU A 59 8.50 3.10 9.95
N ASN A 60 8.14 4.38 9.98
CA ASN A 60 6.76 4.85 9.91
C ASN A 60 6.12 4.51 8.57
N LEU A 61 6.82 4.69 7.45
CA LEU A 61 6.34 4.27 6.13
C LEU A 61 6.03 2.78 6.11
N LEU A 62 6.98 1.95 6.53
CA LEU A 62 6.81 0.49 6.54
C LEU A 62 5.62 0.06 7.41
N ARG A 63 5.56 0.55 8.65
CA ARG A 63 4.50 0.21 9.62
C ARG A 63 3.15 0.69 9.13
N TYR A 64 3.05 1.92 8.63
CA TYR A 64 1.78 2.49 8.21
C TYR A 64 1.20 1.75 7.01
N VAL A 65 2.04 1.44 6.00
CA VAL A 65 1.64 0.63 4.85
C VAL A 65 1.13 -0.74 5.31
N TYR A 66 1.88 -1.43 6.16
CA TYR A 66 1.47 -2.74 6.68
C TYR A 66 0.15 -2.65 7.46
N LEU A 67 0.04 -1.76 8.45
CA LEU A 67 -1.14 -1.65 9.30
C LEU A 67 -2.41 -1.31 8.52
N ARG A 68 -2.30 -0.48 7.48
CA ARG A 68 -3.45 -0.04 6.68
C ARG A 68 -3.83 -1.03 5.57
N ALA A 69 -2.89 -1.81 5.05
CA ALA A 69 -3.14 -2.68 3.90
C ALA A 69 -3.13 -4.19 4.23
N ALA A 70 -2.64 -4.62 5.41
CA ALA A 70 -2.37 -6.03 5.66
C ALA A 70 -3.60 -6.93 5.57
N SER A 71 -4.73 -6.52 6.14
CA SER A 71 -5.97 -7.31 6.12
C SER A 71 -6.56 -7.41 4.72
N GLU A 72 -6.58 -6.31 3.98
CA GLU A 72 -7.18 -6.20 2.64
C GLU A 72 -6.36 -6.98 1.59
N PHE A 73 -5.04 -6.90 1.67
CA PHE A 73 -4.13 -7.47 0.69
C PHE A 73 -3.53 -8.82 1.11
N ASN A 74 -3.82 -9.29 2.33
CA ASN A 74 -3.16 -10.45 2.96
C ASN A 74 -1.63 -10.28 2.95
N ILE A 75 -1.17 -9.14 3.47
CA ILE A 75 0.27 -8.89 3.69
C ILE A 75 0.68 -9.68 4.93
N VAL A 76 1.64 -10.58 4.76
CA VAL A 76 2.06 -11.49 5.83
C VAL A 76 3.31 -10.99 6.53
N ALA A 77 4.25 -10.39 5.79
CA ALA A 77 5.56 -10.00 6.30
C ALA A 77 6.18 -8.85 5.49
N ALA A 78 7.32 -8.35 5.96
CA ALA A 78 8.18 -7.46 5.21
C ALA A 78 9.66 -7.88 5.24
N LEU A 79 10.35 -7.67 4.13
CA LEU A 79 11.78 -7.84 3.98
C LEU A 79 12.40 -6.46 3.72
N ILE A 80 13.21 -5.97 4.66
CA ILE A 80 14.03 -4.78 4.48
C ILE A 80 15.28 -5.20 3.73
N VAL A 81 15.40 -4.78 2.47
CA VAL A 81 16.52 -5.12 1.60
C VAL A 81 17.51 -3.97 1.61
N ALA A 82 18.49 -4.04 2.51
CA ALA A 82 19.53 -3.02 2.62
C ALA A 82 20.47 -3.11 1.41
N LEU A 83 20.66 -1.97 0.73
CA LEU A 83 21.63 -1.87 -0.37
C LEU A 83 23.06 -2.04 0.17
N PRO A 84 24.01 -2.52 -0.65
CA PRO A 84 25.42 -2.61 -0.26
C PRO A 84 26.05 -1.24 -0.06
N ASP A 85 27.16 -1.19 0.68
CA ASP A 85 27.80 0.05 1.13
C ASP A 85 28.23 0.96 -0.04
N TYR A 86 28.77 0.39 -1.11
CA TYR A 86 29.12 1.14 -2.32
C TYR A 86 27.92 1.84 -2.98
N SER A 87 26.69 1.34 -2.80
CA SER A 87 25.49 2.01 -3.32
C SER A 87 25.11 3.24 -2.50
N CYS A 88 25.58 3.33 -1.26
CA CYS A 88 25.36 4.48 -0.39
C CYS A 88 26.32 5.61 -0.73
N THR A 89 27.59 5.31 -1.03
CA THR A 89 28.62 6.31 -1.34
C THR A 89 28.38 7.05 -2.66
N ILE A 90 27.69 6.43 -3.63
CA ILE A 90 27.25 7.10 -4.88
C ILE A 90 26.40 8.36 -4.59
N LYS A 91 25.78 8.45 -3.41
CA LYS A 91 24.95 9.59 -3.00
C LYS A 91 25.71 10.68 -2.27
N PHE A 92 27.01 10.49 -2.03
CA PHE A 92 27.87 11.47 -1.39
C PHE A 92 28.44 12.43 -2.44
N GLN A 93 28.85 13.63 -1.99
CA GLN A 93 29.56 14.57 -2.86
C GLN A 93 30.91 14.00 -3.26
N ASP A 94 31.62 13.40 -2.30
CA ASP A 94 32.83 12.63 -2.51
C ASP A 94 32.53 11.14 -2.23
N PRO A 95 32.52 10.26 -3.25
CA PRO A 95 32.30 8.83 -3.07
C PRO A 95 33.38 8.11 -2.24
N THR A 96 34.54 8.75 -2.01
CA THR A 96 35.63 8.22 -1.18
C THR A 96 35.49 8.61 0.29
N ASP A 97 34.58 9.53 0.61
CA ASP A 97 34.31 9.94 1.98
C ASP A 97 33.42 8.91 2.70
N GLU A 98 34.04 8.02 3.46
CA GLU A 98 33.34 6.99 4.26
C GLU A 98 33.03 7.46 5.69
N SER A 99 33.30 8.74 6.02
CA SER A 99 33.14 9.27 7.38
C SER A 99 31.68 9.24 7.87
N LEU A 100 30.71 9.34 6.96
CA LEU A 100 29.27 9.28 7.22
C LEU A 100 28.62 7.93 6.83
N LEU A 101 29.42 6.95 6.39
CA LEU A 101 28.92 5.67 5.89
C LEU A 101 28.77 4.64 7.02
N PHE A 102 27.55 4.34 7.43
CA PHE A 102 27.29 3.14 8.20
C PHE A 102 27.41 1.92 7.29
N SER A 103 28.28 0.99 7.69
CA SER A 103 28.44 -0.31 7.05
C SER A 103 27.12 -1.08 7.04
N TRP A 104 27.04 -2.10 6.20
CA TRP A 104 25.85 -2.94 6.12
C TRP A 104 25.45 -3.54 7.47
N GLU A 105 26.42 -4.05 8.25
CA GLU A 105 26.15 -4.63 9.57
C GLU A 105 25.68 -3.58 10.58
N GLU A 106 26.24 -2.36 10.55
CA GLU A 106 25.77 -1.27 11.40
C GLU A 106 24.32 -0.91 11.04
N ARG A 107 23.99 -0.75 9.75
CA ARG A 107 22.62 -0.42 9.31
C ARG A 107 21.62 -1.52 9.66
N LYS A 108 22.01 -2.78 9.52
CA LYS A 108 21.21 -3.93 9.94
C LYS A 108 20.99 -3.91 11.45
N THR A 109 22.04 -3.67 12.24
CA THR A 109 21.96 -3.57 13.70
C THR A 109 21.02 -2.45 14.13
N LEU A 110 21.10 -1.27 13.51
CA LEU A 110 20.22 -0.14 13.79
C LEU A 110 18.74 -0.45 13.52
N TRP A 111 18.43 -1.26 12.50
CA TRP A 111 17.08 -1.78 12.30
C TRP A 111 16.70 -2.85 13.34
N GLU A 112 17.49 -3.92 13.44
CA GLU A 112 17.16 -5.13 14.20
C GLU A 112 17.19 -4.92 15.71
N GLN A 113 17.82 -3.88 16.22
CA GLN A 113 17.88 -3.56 17.66
C GLN A 113 16.99 -2.37 18.06
N ASP A 114 16.28 -1.75 17.11
CA ASP A 114 15.34 -0.67 17.43
C ASP A 114 14.11 -1.20 18.19
N SER A 115 13.78 -0.61 19.34
CA SER A 115 12.70 -1.10 20.21
C SER A 115 11.31 -1.18 19.54
N GLN A 116 11.06 -0.42 18.48
CA GLN A 116 9.79 -0.43 17.74
C GLN A 116 9.87 -1.15 16.39
N PHE A 117 10.98 -1.84 16.09
CA PHE A 117 11.06 -2.67 14.90
C PHE A 117 10.07 -3.85 14.99
N PRO A 118 9.22 -4.07 13.97
CA PRO A 118 8.10 -4.99 14.07
C PRO A 118 8.50 -6.46 13.99
N ASP A 119 7.79 -7.33 14.71
CA ASP A 119 8.02 -8.78 14.71
C ASP A 119 7.78 -9.46 13.36
N TRP A 120 6.99 -8.83 12.46
CA TRP A 120 6.66 -9.34 11.13
C TRP A 120 7.64 -8.91 10.04
N ALA A 121 8.72 -8.21 10.40
CA ALA A 121 9.74 -7.76 9.45
C ALA A 121 11.12 -8.33 9.77
N CYS A 122 11.96 -8.44 8.75
CA CYS A 122 13.36 -8.83 8.90
C CYS A 122 14.26 -8.07 7.93
N VAL A 123 15.56 -7.99 8.24
CA VAL A 123 16.57 -7.35 7.38
C VAL A 123 17.35 -8.43 6.63
N ILE A 124 17.52 -8.21 5.32
CA ILE A 124 18.28 -9.09 4.43
C ILE A 124 19.19 -8.29 3.49
N GLU A 125 20.28 -8.91 3.08
CA GLU A 125 21.23 -8.41 2.09
C GLU A 125 20.61 -8.41 0.68
N LEU A 126 21.00 -7.44 -0.15
CA LEU A 126 20.53 -7.34 -1.53
C LEU A 126 20.96 -8.54 -2.41
N ASP A 127 22.17 -9.03 -2.23
CA ASP A 127 22.71 -10.17 -2.97
C ASP A 127 21.96 -11.46 -2.61
N LYS A 128 21.72 -11.68 -1.31
CA LYS A 128 20.89 -12.78 -0.80
C LYS A 128 19.47 -12.70 -1.32
N TRP A 129 18.87 -11.51 -1.25
CA TRP A 129 17.54 -11.26 -1.79
C TRP A 129 17.42 -11.65 -3.26
N SER A 130 18.31 -11.13 -4.11
CA SER A 130 18.16 -11.21 -5.57
C SER A 130 18.50 -12.60 -6.11
N ASN A 131 19.54 -13.23 -5.56
CA ASN A 131 20.08 -14.46 -6.11
C ASN A 131 19.42 -15.72 -5.52
N TRP A 132 18.99 -15.66 -4.26
CA TRP A 132 18.60 -16.86 -3.51
C TRP A 132 17.20 -16.75 -2.93
N VAL A 133 16.94 -15.73 -2.12
CA VAL A 133 15.68 -15.63 -1.36
C VAL A 133 14.48 -15.45 -2.27
N LYS A 134 14.49 -14.49 -3.21
CA LYS A 134 13.36 -14.26 -4.10
C LYS A 134 13.01 -15.49 -4.96
N PRO A 135 13.95 -16.09 -5.72
CA PRO A 135 13.63 -17.28 -6.53
C PRO A 135 13.34 -18.52 -5.69
N GLY A 136 14.10 -18.76 -4.61
CA GLY A 136 13.92 -19.91 -3.72
C GLY A 136 12.58 -19.86 -3.00
N LEU A 137 12.23 -18.72 -2.40
CA LEU A 137 10.97 -18.55 -1.69
C LEU A 137 9.77 -18.76 -2.62
N SER A 138 9.80 -18.19 -3.82
CA SER A 138 8.73 -18.40 -4.80
C SER A 138 8.60 -19.87 -5.20
N THR A 139 9.73 -20.54 -5.45
CA THR A 139 9.76 -21.93 -5.90
C THR A 139 9.24 -22.89 -4.83
N GLU A 140 9.75 -22.79 -3.60
CA GLU A 140 9.39 -23.73 -2.53
C GLU A 140 7.95 -23.50 -2.04
N THR A 141 7.51 -22.25 -1.93
CA THR A 141 6.13 -21.96 -1.49
C THR A 141 5.09 -22.44 -2.50
N ILE A 142 5.37 -22.31 -3.81
CA ILE A 142 4.49 -22.81 -4.88
C ILE A 142 4.35 -24.34 -4.84
N LYS A 143 5.44 -25.08 -4.57
CA LYS A 143 5.39 -26.55 -4.43
C LYS A 143 4.41 -27.00 -3.36
N ASP A 144 4.31 -26.24 -2.28
CA ASP A 144 3.40 -26.50 -1.15
C ASP A 144 2.01 -25.85 -1.32
N GLY A 145 1.72 -25.30 -2.50
CA GLY A 145 0.42 -24.72 -2.84
C GLY A 145 0.16 -23.33 -2.25
N PHE A 146 1.19 -22.62 -1.84
CA PHE A 146 1.11 -21.21 -1.44
C PHE A 146 1.44 -20.29 -2.62
N GLU A 147 0.57 -19.32 -2.88
CA GLU A 147 0.87 -18.25 -3.83
C GLU A 147 1.53 -17.09 -3.06
N VAL A 148 2.72 -16.67 -3.46
CA VAL A 148 3.44 -15.52 -2.90
C VAL A 148 3.63 -14.44 -3.95
N LYS A 149 3.36 -13.19 -3.58
CA LYS A 149 3.69 -12.00 -4.36
C LYS A 149 4.57 -11.05 -3.55
N PHE A 150 5.48 -10.39 -4.26
CA PHE A 150 6.33 -9.35 -3.69
C PHE A 150 5.77 -7.98 -4.04
N VAL A 151 5.67 -7.11 -3.03
CA VAL A 151 5.11 -5.77 -3.19
C VAL A 151 6.16 -4.76 -2.76
N HIS A 152 6.56 -3.88 -3.67
CA HIS A 152 7.57 -2.87 -3.37
C HIS A 152 7.00 -1.77 -2.46
N VAL A 153 7.74 -1.38 -1.43
CA VAL A 153 7.42 -0.20 -0.61
C VAL A 153 8.39 0.90 -0.96
N LEU A 154 7.86 2.05 -1.40
CA LEU A 154 8.67 3.18 -1.84
C LEU A 154 8.20 4.49 -1.20
N GLY A 155 9.15 5.40 -0.98
CA GLY A 155 8.82 6.80 -0.70
C GLY A 155 8.12 7.44 -1.90
N PRO A 156 7.23 8.40 -1.68
CA PRO A 156 6.41 8.97 -2.76
C PRO A 156 7.24 9.77 -3.77
N ASP A 157 8.45 10.22 -3.39
CA ASP A 157 9.41 10.87 -4.28
C ASP A 157 10.01 9.93 -5.31
N HIS A 158 10.02 8.62 -5.05
CA HIS A 158 10.45 7.61 -6.02
C HIS A 158 9.37 7.29 -7.07
N ILE A 159 8.10 7.50 -6.73
CA ILE A 159 6.98 7.27 -7.64
C ILE A 159 6.96 8.34 -8.73
N ALA A 160 7.03 9.61 -8.34
CA ALA A 160 6.88 10.70 -9.28
C ALA A 160 8.11 10.97 -10.14
N ARG A 161 9.28 10.44 -9.76
CA ARG A 161 10.50 10.65 -10.55
C ARG A 161 10.48 9.91 -11.87
N HIS A 162 9.69 8.84 -12.05
CA HIS A 162 9.44 8.07 -13.28
C HIS A 162 10.54 7.99 -14.36
N GLU A 163 11.80 8.20 -13.98
CA GLU A 163 12.99 8.11 -14.82
C GLU A 163 13.45 6.65 -14.77
N GLY A 164 12.79 5.80 -15.54
CA GLY A 164 13.33 4.50 -15.95
C GLY A 164 13.54 3.43 -14.89
N TYR A 165 12.92 3.55 -13.69
CA TYR A 165 12.85 2.39 -12.80
C TYR A 165 11.77 1.43 -13.32
N ASP A 166 12.20 0.28 -13.86
CA ASP A 166 11.36 -0.90 -14.11
C ASP A 166 10.83 -1.43 -12.77
N TYR A 167 9.81 -0.79 -12.21
CA TYR A 167 9.07 -1.28 -11.06
C TYR A 167 8.14 -2.40 -11.52
N VAL A 168 8.70 -3.54 -11.90
CA VAL A 168 7.90 -4.69 -12.31
C VAL A 168 7.10 -5.20 -11.11
N GLY A 169 5.78 -5.02 -11.17
CA GLY A 169 4.83 -5.59 -10.21
C GLY A 169 4.13 -4.58 -9.28
N GLU A 170 3.58 -5.11 -8.18
CA GLU A 170 2.77 -4.33 -7.24
C GLU A 170 3.67 -3.39 -6.39
N THR A 171 3.26 -2.13 -6.26
CA THR A 171 3.97 -1.10 -5.47
C THR A 171 3.02 -0.40 -4.52
N MET A 172 3.44 -0.19 -3.27
CA MET A 172 2.72 0.54 -2.24
C MET A 172 3.55 1.75 -1.78
N THR A 173 2.89 2.88 -1.58
CA THR A 173 3.52 4.09 -1.07
C THR A 173 2.58 4.86 -0.15
N SER A 174 3.14 5.80 0.61
CA SER A 174 2.43 6.65 1.56
C SER A 174 3.20 7.96 1.77
N ASP A 175 2.49 9.01 2.16
CA ASP A 175 3.02 10.33 2.50
C ASP A 175 3.41 10.49 3.98
N THR A 176 3.67 9.40 4.71
CA THR A 176 4.06 9.44 6.13
C THR A 176 5.38 10.14 6.38
N GLY A 177 6.40 9.86 5.57
CA GLY A 177 7.74 10.42 5.73
C GLY A 177 7.98 11.75 5.01
N ARG A 178 7.14 12.05 4.01
CA ARG A 178 7.19 13.26 3.20
C ARG A 178 5.90 13.39 2.39
N ARG A 179 5.48 14.62 2.13
CA ARG A 179 4.38 14.91 1.20
C ARG A 179 4.60 14.25 -0.18
N ALA A 180 3.57 13.56 -0.67
CA ALA A 180 3.53 13.08 -2.04
C ALA A 180 3.25 14.24 -3.00
N ASN A 181 4.11 14.43 -3.99
CA ASN A 181 3.99 15.50 -4.98
C ASN A 181 2.87 15.27 -5.99
N PHE A 182 2.37 14.03 -6.13
CA PHE A 182 1.16 13.71 -6.87
C PHE A 182 -0.13 13.91 -6.04
N VAL A 183 -0.05 14.51 -4.84
CA VAL A 183 -1.20 14.92 -4.03
C VAL A 183 -1.30 16.45 -4.04
N GLY A 184 -2.19 16.96 -4.89
CA GLY A 184 -2.53 18.38 -5.03
C GLY A 184 -3.61 18.84 -4.03
N LEU A 185 -3.96 20.13 -4.11
CA LEU A 185 -5.04 20.71 -3.29
C LEU A 185 -6.43 20.21 -3.71
N GLU A 186 -6.60 19.92 -5.00
CA GLU A 186 -7.88 19.49 -5.59
C GLU A 186 -7.99 17.96 -5.72
N GLY A 187 -6.97 17.22 -5.27
CA GLY A 187 -6.95 15.76 -5.33
C GLY A 187 -5.65 15.19 -5.88
N MET A 188 -5.72 13.98 -6.40
CA MET A 188 -4.57 13.24 -6.93
C MET A 188 -4.23 13.73 -8.34
N LEU A 189 -2.96 14.03 -8.59
CA LEU A 189 -2.44 14.34 -9.92
C LEU A 189 -2.18 13.05 -10.69
N ASP A 190 -2.44 13.09 -12.00
CA ASP A 190 -2.14 11.97 -12.88
C ASP A 190 -0.64 11.69 -12.94
N LEU A 191 -0.28 10.41 -12.87
CA LEU A 191 1.08 9.96 -13.08
C LEU A 191 1.30 9.64 -14.56
N PRO A 192 2.45 10.01 -15.15
CA PRO A 192 2.81 9.57 -16.49
C PRO A 192 2.72 8.05 -16.60
N ASN A 193 2.18 7.55 -17.71
CA ASN A 193 2.07 6.11 -17.96
C ASN A 193 1.27 5.34 -16.89
N CYS A 194 0.33 5.98 -16.20
CA CYS A 194 -0.62 5.32 -15.32
C CYS A 194 -2.05 5.67 -15.72
N SER A 195 -3.00 4.81 -15.34
CA SER A 195 -4.41 5.18 -15.32
C SER A 195 -4.65 6.32 -14.32
N PRO A 196 -5.75 7.08 -14.45
CA PRO A 196 -6.19 7.97 -13.39
C PRO A 196 -6.33 7.22 -12.06
N TRP A 197 -6.12 7.95 -10.96
CA TRP A 197 -6.32 7.42 -9.63
C TRP A 197 -7.79 7.09 -9.39
N ALA A 198 -8.03 5.97 -8.72
CA ALA A 198 -9.34 5.55 -8.29
C ALA A 198 -9.30 5.10 -6.82
N PRO A 199 -10.38 5.33 -6.05
CA PRO A 199 -10.54 4.71 -4.74
C PRO A 199 -10.45 3.18 -4.87
N TRP A 200 -9.66 2.55 -4.02
CA TRP A 200 -9.59 1.10 -3.96
C TRP A 200 -10.88 0.54 -3.36
N GLU A 201 -11.65 -0.15 -4.19
CA GLU A 201 -12.81 -0.88 -3.69
C GLU A 201 -12.35 -2.19 -3.04
N SER A 202 -12.58 -2.29 -1.73
CA SER A 202 -12.20 -3.46 -0.97
C SER A 202 -12.76 -4.76 -1.58
N ARG A 203 -12.05 -5.87 -1.39
CA ARG A 203 -12.47 -7.19 -1.86
C ARG A 203 -13.83 -7.58 -1.26
N SER A 204 -14.11 -7.17 -0.02
CA SER A 204 -15.41 -7.38 0.63
C SER A 204 -16.53 -6.61 -0.07
N LEU A 205 -16.29 -5.36 -0.47
CA LEU A 205 -17.24 -4.56 -1.25
C LEU A 205 -17.46 -5.14 -2.65
N ARG A 206 -16.40 -5.57 -3.35
CA ARG A 206 -16.51 -6.26 -4.64
C ARG A 206 -17.31 -7.56 -4.54
N LEU A 207 -17.05 -8.37 -3.51
CA LEU A 207 -17.81 -9.60 -3.25
C LEU A 207 -19.27 -9.31 -2.92
N ARG A 208 -19.57 -8.29 -2.08
CA ARG A 208 -20.94 -7.86 -1.75
C ARG A 208 -21.67 -7.36 -3.00
N LYS A 209 -21.05 -6.52 -3.83
CA LYS A 209 -21.59 -6.07 -5.13
C LYS A 209 -21.87 -7.27 -6.03
N SER A 210 -20.93 -8.20 -6.18
CA SER A 210 -21.12 -9.41 -7.01
C SER A 210 -22.22 -10.34 -6.50
N LYS A 211 -22.42 -10.43 -5.18
CA LYS A 211 -23.51 -11.21 -4.57
C LYS A 211 -24.84 -10.51 -4.75
N LYS A 212 -24.89 -9.18 -4.55
CA LYS A 212 -26.08 -8.36 -4.77
C LYS A 212 -26.50 -8.38 -6.24
N GLU A 213 -25.56 -8.29 -7.16
CA GLU A 213 -25.77 -8.37 -8.60
C GLU A 213 -26.25 -9.77 -9.02
N ARG A 214 -25.60 -10.85 -8.54
CA ARG A 214 -26.07 -12.23 -8.74
C ARG A 214 -27.45 -12.47 -8.13
N PHE A 215 -27.74 -11.89 -6.97
CA PHE A 215 -29.05 -11.95 -6.34
C PHE A 215 -30.09 -11.22 -7.20
N MET A 216 -29.81 -10.00 -7.66
CA MET A 216 -30.69 -9.21 -8.54
C MET A 216 -31.00 -9.91 -9.86
N ILE A 217 -29.99 -10.56 -10.48
CA ILE A 217 -30.15 -11.39 -11.67
C ILE A 217 -31.06 -12.59 -11.36
N ARG A 218 -30.84 -13.26 -10.23
CA ARG A 218 -31.61 -14.46 -9.83
C ARG A 218 -33.06 -14.14 -9.42
N THR A 219 -33.31 -12.98 -8.82
CA THR A 219 -34.65 -12.59 -8.38
C THR A 219 -35.46 -11.87 -9.47
N GLY A 220 -34.91 -11.71 -10.68
CA GLY A 220 -35.61 -11.05 -11.78
C GLY A 220 -35.92 -9.57 -11.51
N VAL A 221 -35.18 -8.94 -10.60
CA VAL A 221 -35.38 -7.52 -10.21
C VAL A 221 -34.79 -6.57 -11.25
N PHE A 222 -34.04 -7.09 -12.24
CA PHE A 222 -33.92 -6.42 -13.53
C PHE A 222 -35.24 -6.54 -14.29
N GLY A 223 -36.18 -5.66 -13.95
CA GLY A 223 -37.33 -5.39 -14.79
C GLY A 223 -36.86 -4.96 -16.18
N GLY A 224 -36.99 -5.85 -17.17
CA GLY A 224 -36.88 -5.47 -18.58
C GLY A 224 -35.69 -5.98 -19.38
N ILE A 225 -34.90 -6.97 -18.92
CA ILE A 225 -33.98 -7.66 -19.84
C ILE A 225 -34.79 -8.69 -20.63
N ASN A 226 -35.31 -8.27 -21.78
CA ASN A 226 -36.00 -9.11 -22.75
C ASN A 226 -35.12 -10.33 -23.09
N GLY A 227 -35.71 -11.53 -23.22
CA GLY A 227 -34.98 -12.79 -23.43
C GLY A 227 -33.99 -12.79 -24.59
N LYS A 228 -34.15 -11.86 -25.55
CA LYS A 228 -33.22 -11.60 -26.65
C LYS A 228 -31.84 -11.12 -26.21
N SER A 229 -31.72 -10.36 -25.12
CA SER A 229 -30.44 -9.83 -24.62
C SER A 229 -29.59 -10.90 -23.94
N ILE A 230 -30.22 -11.90 -23.32
CA ILE A 230 -29.53 -13.06 -22.72
C ILE A 230 -28.96 -13.96 -23.83
N GLU A 231 -29.73 -14.21 -24.89
CA GLU A 231 -29.26 -14.98 -26.05
C GLU A 231 -28.13 -14.25 -26.80
N TYR A 232 -28.18 -12.93 -26.90
CA TYR A 232 -27.09 -12.13 -27.44
C TYR A 232 -25.80 -12.26 -26.63
N LEU A 233 -25.87 -12.15 -25.30
CA LEU A 233 -24.71 -12.31 -24.41
C LEU A 233 -24.13 -13.73 -24.45
N LYS A 234 -24.97 -14.76 -24.50
CA LYS A 234 -24.51 -16.15 -24.73
C LYS A 234 -23.78 -16.28 -26.06
N GLY A 235 -24.31 -15.67 -27.13
CA GLY A 235 -23.66 -15.64 -28.44
C GLY A 235 -22.28 -14.96 -28.41
N CYS A 236 -22.16 -13.83 -27.71
CA CYS A 236 -20.89 -13.13 -27.55
C CYS A 236 -19.85 -13.96 -26.77
N VAL A 237 -20.25 -14.55 -25.65
CA VAL A 237 -19.37 -15.39 -24.80
C VAL A 237 -18.92 -16.65 -25.56
N MET A 238 -19.84 -17.32 -26.26
CA MET A 238 -19.52 -18.50 -27.07
C MET A 238 -18.62 -18.15 -28.26
N GLY A 239 -18.81 -16.99 -28.89
CA GLY A 239 -17.95 -16.51 -29.98
C GLY A 239 -16.52 -16.17 -29.52
N VAL A 240 -16.36 -15.66 -28.30
CA VAL A 240 -15.03 -15.44 -27.69
C VAL A 240 -14.37 -16.77 -27.33
N LEU A 241 -15.11 -17.69 -26.70
CA LEU A 241 -14.60 -19.03 -26.37
C LEU A 241 -14.18 -19.82 -27.62
N GLN A 242 -14.96 -19.77 -28.71
CA GLN A 242 -14.58 -20.42 -29.97
C GLN A 242 -13.29 -19.85 -30.58
N LYS A 243 -13.07 -18.53 -30.47
CA LYS A 243 -11.84 -17.90 -30.99
C LYS A 243 -10.60 -18.25 -30.15
N VAL A 244 -10.77 -18.41 -28.84
CA VAL A 244 -9.70 -18.83 -27.92
C VAL A 244 -9.36 -20.30 -28.12
N VAL A 245 -10.36 -21.19 -28.25
CA VAL A 245 -10.15 -22.63 -28.49
C VAL A 245 -9.59 -22.91 -29.89
N ALA A 246 -9.89 -22.07 -30.89
CA ALA A 246 -9.37 -22.21 -32.25
C ALA A 246 -7.92 -21.71 -32.44
N GLY A 247 -7.23 -21.26 -31.40
CA GLY A 247 -5.80 -20.90 -31.47
C GLY A 247 -5.46 -19.72 -32.40
N ARG A 248 -6.42 -18.85 -32.73
CA ARG A 248 -6.19 -17.70 -33.63
C ARG A 248 -5.99 -16.40 -32.83
N THR A 249 -4.87 -16.28 -32.14
CA THR A 249 -4.46 -15.03 -31.44
C THR A 249 -3.76 -14.02 -32.35
N ALA A 250 -3.41 -14.38 -33.60
CA ALA A 250 -2.61 -13.54 -34.50
C ALA A 250 -3.35 -12.35 -35.17
N HIS A 251 -4.66 -12.18 -34.98
CA HIS A 251 -5.45 -11.16 -35.69
C HIS A 251 -6.05 -10.05 -34.82
N PHE A 252 -5.86 -10.08 -33.49
CA PHE A 252 -6.41 -9.03 -32.62
C PHE A 252 -5.73 -7.67 -32.85
N GLY A 253 -4.41 -7.67 -33.10
CA GLY A 253 -3.63 -6.44 -33.30
C GLY A 253 -3.81 -5.73 -34.65
N ARG A 254 -4.52 -6.34 -35.62
CA ARG A 254 -4.78 -5.74 -36.93
C ARG A 254 -6.13 -5.01 -36.95
N GLY A 255 -7.18 -5.65 -36.43
CA GLY A 255 -8.51 -5.03 -36.31
C GLY A 255 -8.56 -3.81 -35.36
N TYR A 256 -7.67 -3.75 -34.36
CA TYR A 256 -7.57 -2.60 -33.47
C TYR A 256 -6.94 -1.36 -34.15
N ARG A 257 -6.01 -1.57 -35.09
CA ARG A 257 -5.35 -0.49 -35.85
C ARG A 257 -6.26 0.13 -36.90
N ASP A 258 -7.08 -0.70 -37.56
CA ASP A 258 -8.04 -0.25 -38.57
C ASP A 258 -9.22 0.52 -37.96
N ALA A 259 -9.52 0.33 -36.68
CA ALA A 259 -10.53 1.10 -35.95
C ALA A 259 -10.03 2.50 -35.53
N GLN A 260 -8.71 2.72 -35.42
CA GLN A 260 -8.12 4.01 -35.04
C GLN A 260 -8.09 5.03 -36.20
N THR A 261 -8.03 4.59 -37.45
CA THR A 261 -8.00 5.48 -38.63
C THR A 261 -9.34 6.15 -38.94
N HIS A 262 -10.44 5.69 -38.32
CA HIS A 262 -11.78 6.27 -38.49
C HIS A 262 -12.14 7.36 -37.46
N LEU A 263 -11.24 7.71 -36.54
CA LEU A 263 -11.50 8.66 -35.44
C LEU A 263 -10.70 9.97 -35.50
N THR A 264 -9.91 10.20 -36.54
CA THR A 264 -9.26 11.50 -36.75
C THR A 264 -10.20 12.46 -37.45
N VAL A 265 -10.79 13.38 -36.68
CA VAL A 265 -11.39 14.63 -37.16
C VAL A 265 -10.26 15.64 -37.41
N PRO A 266 -10.30 16.48 -38.47
CA PRO A 266 -9.26 17.48 -38.70
C PRO A 266 -9.28 18.58 -37.63
N ASN A 267 -8.08 18.99 -37.20
CA ASN A 267 -7.83 20.11 -36.29
C ASN A 267 -8.65 21.37 -36.64
N PRO A 268 -9.36 22.00 -35.68
CA PRO A 268 -9.73 23.39 -35.82
C PRO A 268 -8.52 24.28 -35.51
N VAL A 269 -8.30 25.23 -36.40
CA VAL A 269 -7.35 26.34 -36.30
C VAL A 269 -7.61 27.13 -35.00
N ILE A 270 -6.57 27.27 -34.17
CA ILE A 270 -6.59 28.11 -32.98
C ILE A 270 -6.38 29.56 -33.43
N HIS A 271 -7.40 30.41 -33.27
CA HIS A 271 -7.22 31.85 -33.29
C HIS A 271 -6.87 32.33 -31.87
N GLU A 272 -5.74 33.02 -31.80
CA GLU A 272 -5.21 33.74 -30.65
C GLU A 272 -6.18 34.88 -30.25
N ILE A 273 -6.72 34.82 -29.03
CA ILE A 273 -7.49 35.93 -28.43
C ILE A 273 -6.73 36.38 -27.19
N THR A 274 -6.09 37.54 -27.31
CA THR A 274 -5.61 38.37 -26.21
C THR A 274 -6.81 39.07 -25.56
N THR A 275 -6.96 38.99 -24.24
CA THR A 275 -7.76 39.96 -23.49
C THR A 275 -7.10 40.31 -22.16
N THR A 276 -6.95 41.61 -21.98
CA THR A 276 -6.51 42.35 -20.80
C THR A 276 -7.64 42.52 -19.80
N GLY A 277 -7.29 42.48 -18.51
CA GLY A 277 -7.64 43.55 -17.57
C GLY A 277 -8.99 43.50 -16.82
N GLU A 278 -8.85 43.75 -15.52
CA GLU A 278 -9.81 44.33 -14.56
C GLU A 278 -10.72 43.38 -13.79
N GLY A 279 -10.61 43.51 -12.46
CA GLY A 279 -11.30 42.69 -11.48
C GLY A 279 -12.57 43.33 -10.93
N LEU A 280 -13.23 42.61 -10.02
CA LEU A 280 -14.15 43.20 -9.06
C LEU A 280 -14.39 42.26 -7.87
N ARG A 281 -14.47 42.91 -6.71
CA ARG A 281 -14.72 42.37 -5.37
C ARG A 281 -16.20 41.96 -5.18
N LYS A 282 -16.42 41.25 -4.05
CA LYS A 282 -17.65 41.04 -3.26
C LYS A 282 -18.48 39.83 -3.72
N SER A 283 -19.14 39.05 -2.86
CA SER A 283 -19.26 39.02 -1.40
C SER A 283 -19.96 37.71 -1.03
N CYS A 284 -19.67 37.21 0.17
CA CYS A 284 -20.31 36.08 0.82
C CYS A 284 -21.81 36.37 1.10
N SER A 285 -22.69 35.40 0.87
CA SER A 285 -23.96 35.31 1.62
C SER A 285 -24.36 33.85 1.82
N THR A 286 -24.37 33.46 3.09
CA THR A 286 -25.00 32.26 3.65
C THR A 286 -26.51 32.31 3.48
N LYS A 287 -27.13 31.18 3.13
CA LYS A 287 -28.55 30.93 3.39
C LYS A 287 -28.71 29.54 4.00
N GLU A 288 -29.11 29.55 5.27
CA GLU A 288 -29.68 28.43 6.00
C GLU A 288 -30.99 27.98 5.34
N VAL A 289 -31.18 26.66 5.21
CA VAL A 289 -32.49 26.07 4.96
C VAL A 289 -32.77 25.08 6.09
N LYS A 290 -33.68 25.47 6.97
CA LYS A 290 -34.38 24.59 7.91
C LYS A 290 -35.39 23.75 7.13
N THR A 291 -35.41 22.45 7.35
CA THR A 291 -36.57 21.60 6.99
C THR A 291 -37.00 20.74 8.17
N GLU A 292 -38.29 20.86 8.44
CA GLU A 292 -39.02 20.34 9.58
C GLU A 292 -39.21 18.83 9.53
N THR A 293 -39.11 18.25 10.71
CA THR A 293 -39.49 16.90 11.10
C THR A 293 -41.00 16.70 11.00
N LYS A 294 -41.45 15.65 10.29
CA LYS A 294 -42.83 15.12 10.42
C LYS A 294 -42.80 13.68 10.93
N ALA A 295 -43.17 13.56 12.20
CA ALA A 295 -43.53 12.31 12.85
C ALA A 295 -44.83 11.75 12.26
N LYS A 296 -44.86 10.44 11.97
CA LYS A 296 -46.10 9.67 11.76
C LYS A 296 -46.05 8.37 12.55
N THR A 297 -46.83 8.37 13.61
CA THR A 297 -47.23 7.24 14.44
C THR A 297 -48.15 6.30 13.64
N LYS A 298 -47.84 4.99 13.60
CA LYS A 298 -48.83 3.94 13.29
C LYS A 298 -48.62 2.71 14.16
N THR A 299 -49.75 2.23 14.65
CA THR A 299 -50.06 1.17 15.61
C THR A 299 -49.78 -0.27 15.11
N PRO A 300 -49.74 -1.27 16.01
CA PRO A 300 -49.12 -2.56 15.76
C PRO A 300 -50.07 -3.58 15.14
N LYS A 301 -49.57 -4.40 14.21
CA LYS A 301 -50.24 -5.61 13.74
C LYS A 301 -49.49 -6.85 14.24
N LYS A 302 -50.25 -7.73 14.88
CA LYS A 302 -49.88 -9.05 15.42
C LYS A 302 -49.18 -9.90 14.36
N ALA A 303 -48.04 -10.50 14.72
CA ALA A 303 -47.39 -11.55 13.93
C ALA A 303 -46.99 -12.74 14.81
N LYS A 304 -47.17 -13.92 14.22
CA LYS A 304 -47.03 -15.27 14.76
C LYS A 304 -45.66 -15.52 15.41
N LYS A 305 -45.71 -16.20 16.56
CA LYS A 305 -44.58 -16.79 17.29
C LYS A 305 -44.00 -17.95 16.47
N MET A 306 -42.93 -17.69 15.72
CA MET A 306 -42.00 -18.71 15.22
C MET A 306 -40.73 -18.70 16.08
N ARG A 307 -40.26 -19.90 16.44
CA ARG A 307 -39.07 -20.15 17.27
C ARG A 307 -37.84 -19.44 16.69
N LYS A 308 -37.29 -18.47 17.44
CA LYS A 308 -35.98 -17.85 17.19
C LYS A 308 -34.88 -18.91 17.27
N ARG A 309 -34.17 -19.12 16.16
CA ARG A 309 -32.79 -19.59 16.19
C ARG A 309 -31.94 -18.48 16.82
N LYS A 310 -30.94 -18.88 17.61
CA LYS A 310 -30.01 -18.01 18.31
C LYS A 310 -29.19 -17.27 17.24
N ASP A 311 -29.48 -16.00 17.04
CA ASP A 311 -28.71 -15.12 16.16
C ASP A 311 -27.29 -15.00 16.76
N ILE A 312 -26.32 -15.48 16.00
CA ILE A 312 -24.90 -15.16 16.20
C ILE A 312 -24.82 -13.68 15.89
N GLY A 313 -24.47 -12.86 16.90
CA GLY A 313 -24.40 -11.41 16.76
C GLY A 313 -23.55 -11.04 15.54
N GLU A 314 -24.15 -10.29 14.62
CA GLU A 314 -23.39 -9.52 13.65
C GLU A 314 -22.48 -8.60 14.45
N VAL A 315 -21.18 -8.84 14.37
CA VAL A 315 -20.18 -7.86 14.78
C VAL A 315 -20.39 -6.68 13.86
N GLU A 316 -21.00 -5.61 14.37
CA GLU A 316 -21.01 -4.32 13.68
C GLU A 316 -19.56 -3.90 13.52
N GLU A 317 -19.06 -4.06 12.30
CA GLU A 317 -17.75 -3.58 11.87
C GLU A 317 -17.82 -2.06 11.98
N VAL A 318 -17.23 -1.51 13.06
CA VAL A 318 -17.09 -0.06 13.25
C VAL A 318 -16.25 0.45 12.09
N THR A 319 -16.91 0.90 11.03
CA THR A 319 -16.24 1.63 9.97
C THR A 319 -15.87 2.99 10.54
N ASP A 320 -14.60 3.14 10.88
CA ASP A 320 -14.00 4.41 11.26
C ASP A 320 -14.25 5.43 10.13
N GLU A 321 -15.29 6.25 10.27
CA GLU A 321 -15.79 7.19 9.25
C GLU A 321 -14.78 8.30 8.86
N GLY A 322 -13.56 8.27 9.40
CA GLY A 322 -12.48 9.20 9.06
C GLY A 322 -11.22 8.56 8.45
N SER A 323 -11.18 7.24 8.28
CA SER A 323 -9.95 6.60 7.77
C SER A 323 -9.74 6.90 6.28
N PRO A 324 -8.57 7.43 5.88
CA PRO A 324 -8.32 7.82 4.50
C PRO A 324 -8.46 6.64 3.55
N VAL A 325 -9.18 6.85 2.45
CA VAL A 325 -9.44 5.82 1.45
C VAL A 325 -8.19 5.57 0.62
N LEU A 326 -7.75 4.32 0.59
CA LEU A 326 -6.64 3.86 -0.25
C LEU A 326 -6.92 4.18 -1.71
N GLN A 327 -5.95 4.75 -2.41
CA GLN A 327 -6.01 5.09 -3.82
C GLN A 327 -5.21 4.08 -4.64
N TYR A 328 -5.65 3.84 -5.87
CA TYR A 328 -5.06 2.88 -6.78
C TYR A 328 -4.98 3.45 -8.19
N CYS A 329 -3.88 3.17 -8.89
CA CYS A 329 -3.79 3.32 -10.33
C CYS A 329 -3.01 2.16 -10.95
N ARG A 330 -3.19 1.92 -12.24
CA ARG A 330 -2.50 0.87 -12.99
C ARG A 330 -1.52 1.48 -13.98
N GLY A 331 -0.28 1.01 -13.99
CA GLY A 331 0.70 1.33 -15.01
C GLY A 331 0.27 0.88 -16.41
N THR A 332 0.71 1.60 -17.45
CA THR A 332 0.42 1.26 -18.85
C THR A 332 1.16 0.00 -19.31
N GLN A 333 2.26 -0.35 -18.64
CA GLN A 333 2.82 -1.69 -18.69
C GLN A 333 1.94 -2.55 -17.77
N GLU A 334 1.21 -3.51 -18.34
CA GLU A 334 0.06 -4.23 -17.73
C GLU A 334 0.36 -5.02 -16.43
N THR A 335 1.56 -4.88 -15.84
CA THR A 335 2.01 -5.59 -14.64
C THR A 335 2.12 -4.71 -13.39
N ASP A 336 1.99 -3.40 -13.50
CA ASP A 336 2.44 -2.49 -12.44
C ASP A 336 1.24 -1.84 -11.73
N ASP A 337 0.75 -2.49 -10.68
CA ASP A 337 -0.31 -1.94 -9.83
C ASP A 337 0.31 -1.03 -8.77
N LEU A 338 -0.11 0.24 -8.72
CA LEU A 338 0.35 1.21 -7.73
C LEU A 338 -0.77 1.56 -6.74
N PHE A 339 -0.42 1.46 -5.46
CA PHE A 339 -1.30 1.76 -4.35
C PHE A 339 -0.73 2.93 -3.54
N PHE A 340 -1.54 3.96 -3.33
CA PHE A 340 -1.24 5.06 -2.43
C PHE A 340 -2.13 5.00 -1.19
N ILE A 341 -1.49 5.00 -0.02
CA ILE A 341 -2.15 4.94 1.28
C ILE A 341 -2.02 6.32 1.92
N PRO A 342 -3.07 7.16 1.89
CA PRO A 342 -2.96 8.51 2.42
C PRO A 342 -2.78 8.46 3.94
N THR A 343 -1.98 9.38 4.44
CA THR A 343 -1.76 9.59 5.87
C THR A 343 -2.63 10.74 6.33
N ALA A 344 -3.42 10.52 7.39
CA ALA A 344 -4.15 11.60 8.02
C ALA A 344 -3.19 12.69 8.53
N GLU A 345 -3.63 13.94 8.50
CA GLU A 345 -2.76 15.09 8.82
C GLU A 345 -2.24 15.06 10.27
N ASN A 346 -3.06 14.56 11.19
CA ASN A 346 -2.76 14.39 12.60
C ASN A 346 -2.20 13.00 12.95
N SER A 347 -1.79 12.20 11.96
CA SER A 347 -1.28 10.85 12.23
C SER A 347 0.06 10.90 12.94
N GLU A 348 0.23 10.08 14.00
CA GLU A 348 1.53 9.86 14.67
C GLU A 348 2.64 9.37 13.72
N TYR A 349 2.26 8.76 12.59
CA TYR A 349 3.18 8.25 11.58
C TYR A 349 3.73 9.37 10.69
N ARG A 350 3.11 10.55 10.68
CA ARG A 350 3.53 11.70 9.87
C ARG A 350 4.73 12.38 10.53
N LYS A 351 5.93 11.84 10.29
CA LYS A 351 7.20 12.39 10.77
C LYS A 351 8.09 12.73 9.58
N ASN A 352 8.15 14.03 9.28
CA ASN A 352 9.01 14.56 8.24
C ASN A 352 10.45 14.57 8.76
N THR A 353 11.19 13.51 8.50
CA THR A 353 12.63 13.45 8.75
C THR A 353 13.33 13.25 7.42
N SER A 354 14.19 14.20 7.05
CA SER A 354 14.94 14.12 5.79
C SER A 354 16.34 13.57 6.01
N SER A 355 16.89 12.87 5.01
CA SER A 355 18.29 12.44 5.07
C SER A 355 19.26 13.62 5.12
N THR A 356 18.88 14.79 4.58
CA THR A 356 19.68 16.02 4.66
C THR A 356 19.80 16.50 6.10
N GLU A 357 18.69 16.57 6.82
CA GLU A 357 18.64 16.95 8.23
C GLU A 357 19.50 16.01 9.09
N ILE A 358 19.38 14.70 8.88
CA ILE A 358 20.21 13.70 9.59
C ILE A 358 21.70 13.93 9.32
N ARG A 359 22.10 14.16 8.06
CA ARG A 359 23.50 14.45 7.72
C ARG A 359 24.00 15.72 8.40
N THR A 360 23.20 16.78 8.40
CA THR A 360 23.56 18.03 9.08
C THR A 360 23.79 17.80 10.58
N VAL A 361 23.01 16.93 11.24
CA VAL A 361 23.25 16.57 12.65
C VAL A 361 24.55 15.77 12.80
N MET A 362 24.80 14.79 11.93
CA MET A 362 26.05 14.00 11.94
C MET A 362 27.29 14.85 11.71
N GLU A 363 27.26 15.78 10.76
CA GLU A 363 28.38 16.66 10.40
C GLU A 363 28.75 17.64 11.52
N LYS A 364 27.81 17.99 12.41
CA LYS A 364 28.11 18.78 13.61
C LYS A 364 29.00 18.02 14.60
N ASN A 365 28.98 16.68 14.59
CA ASN A 365 29.84 15.87 15.44
C ASN A 365 31.22 15.66 14.80
N THR A 366 32.06 16.67 14.88
CA THR A 366 33.37 16.71 14.22
C THR A 366 34.37 15.67 14.71
N ARG A 367 34.18 15.09 15.90
CA ARG A 367 35.07 14.05 16.45
C ARG A 367 34.71 12.66 15.96
N ASN A 368 33.41 12.35 15.91
CA ASN A 368 32.91 11.09 15.41
C ASN A 368 31.52 11.30 14.79
N PRO A 369 31.45 11.55 13.47
CA PRO A 369 30.18 11.83 12.80
C PRO A 369 29.13 10.71 12.89
N LYS A 370 29.55 9.47 13.19
CA LYS A 370 28.66 8.31 13.36
C LYS A 370 28.23 8.08 14.81
N GLU A 371 28.80 8.81 15.77
CA GLU A 371 28.38 8.70 17.16
C GLU A 371 26.91 9.16 17.28
N ILE A 372 26.08 8.26 17.80
CA ILE A 372 24.65 8.53 17.97
C ILE A 372 24.42 9.37 19.22
N THR A 373 24.50 10.69 19.05
CA THR A 373 24.15 11.69 20.07
C THR A 373 22.66 11.63 20.39
N GLU A 374 22.22 12.28 21.47
CA GLU A 374 20.79 12.35 21.83
C GLU A 374 19.94 13.02 20.74
N GLU A 375 20.47 14.07 20.09
CA GLU A 375 19.82 14.72 18.94
C GLU A 375 19.65 13.73 17.78
N LEU A 376 20.72 13.00 17.42
CA LEU A 376 20.68 12.02 16.32
C LEU A 376 19.77 10.82 16.66
N ALA A 377 19.82 10.34 17.91
CA ALA A 377 19.01 9.24 18.44
C ALA A 377 17.50 9.49 18.30
N SER A 378 17.06 10.76 18.33
CA SER A 378 15.65 11.12 18.15
C SER A 378 15.17 10.95 16.69
N LEU A 379 16.10 10.94 15.73
CA LEU A 379 15.82 10.89 14.30
C LEU A 379 16.03 9.49 13.73
N VAL A 380 17.10 8.80 14.16
CA VAL A 380 17.54 7.52 13.58
C VAL A 380 16.96 6.33 14.33
N LEU A 381 17.00 5.14 13.70
CA LEU A 381 16.64 3.90 14.39
C LEU A 381 17.84 3.37 15.18
N GLY A 382 17.57 2.61 16.24
CA GLY A 382 18.59 1.85 16.93
C GLY A 382 18.30 1.62 18.42
N PRO A 383 19.20 0.92 19.12
CA PRO A 383 19.02 0.57 20.53
C PRO A 383 19.06 1.79 21.46
N HIS A 384 19.68 2.88 21.02
CA HIS A 384 19.80 4.14 21.76
C HIS A 384 18.49 4.95 21.77
N ARG A 385 17.53 4.63 20.88
CA ARG A 385 16.32 5.42 20.75
C ARG A 385 15.39 5.19 21.93
N LYS A 386 15.23 6.22 22.75
CA LYS A 386 14.23 6.26 23.81
C LYS A 386 12.88 6.53 23.17
N VAL A 387 11.96 5.58 23.27
CA VAL A 387 10.55 5.83 22.93
C VAL A 387 9.98 6.65 24.07
N SER A 388 9.78 7.95 23.87
CA SER A 388 8.94 8.73 24.78
C SER A 388 7.52 8.19 24.63
N PHE A 389 7.11 7.33 25.55
CA PHE A 389 5.69 7.09 25.79
C PHE A 389 5.18 8.35 26.47
N GLU A 390 4.88 9.38 25.68
CA GLU A 390 3.96 10.41 26.11
C GLU A 390 2.59 9.74 26.20
N CYS A 391 2.37 8.98 27.28
CA CYS A 391 1.03 8.76 27.77
C CYS A 391 0.53 10.15 28.14
N GLU A 392 -0.21 10.78 27.22
CA GLU A 392 -1.12 11.84 27.61
C GLU A 392 -2.07 11.20 28.63
N GLU A 393 -1.73 11.34 29.91
CA GLU A 393 -2.69 11.23 30.99
C GLU A 393 -3.74 12.29 30.70
N SER A 394 -4.79 11.88 29.97
CA SER A 394 -6.02 12.64 29.87
C SER A 394 -6.48 12.87 31.31
N THR A 395 -6.17 14.06 31.81
CA THR A 395 -6.68 14.59 33.07
C THR A 395 -8.17 14.80 32.86
N SER A 396 -8.92 13.71 32.96
CA SER A 396 -10.36 13.76 33.18
C SER A 396 -10.56 14.39 34.55
N GLY A 397 -10.71 15.72 34.54
CA GLY A 397 -11.10 16.51 35.70
C GLY A 397 -12.41 15.98 36.25
N GLY A 398 -12.30 15.15 37.29
CA GLY A 398 -13.41 14.82 38.16
C GLY A 398 -13.88 16.10 38.86
N LEU A 399 -15.09 16.55 38.52
CA LEU A 399 -15.84 17.49 39.33
C LEU A 399 -16.07 16.88 40.72
N PRO A 400 -15.75 17.56 41.83
CA PRO A 400 -16.19 17.12 43.13
C PRO A 400 -17.69 17.38 43.26
N LEU A 401 -18.45 16.31 43.50
CA LEU A 401 -19.79 16.40 44.07
C LEU A 401 -19.66 16.94 45.49
N MET A 402 -20.21 18.14 45.73
CA MET A 402 -20.82 18.52 47.01
C MET A 402 -22.14 19.22 46.74
#